data_AF-A0A0B6Y3Y2-F1
#
_entry.id   AF-A0A0B6Y3Y2-F1
#
_cell.length_a   1.000
_cell.length_b   1.000
_cell.length_c   1.000
_cell.angle_alpha   90.00
_cell.angle_beta   90.00
_cell.angle_gamma   90.00
#
_symmetry.space_group_name_H-M   'P 1'
#
loop_
_entity.id
_entity.type
_entity.pdbx_description
1 polymer ?
#
loop_
_entity_poly.entity_id
_entity_poly.type
_entity_poly.pdbx_seq_one_letter_code
_entity_poly.pdbx_strand_id
1 'polypeptide(L)' 'MASVNCGNRFQVLCYEQVARLHEVMEDVIPIHGRGNFPTLDVKLKDLVQVVKD' A
#
# COMPACT_ATOMS: atom_id res chain seq x y z
N MET A 1 35.31 -4.31 -8.88
CA MET A 1 34.01 -4.64 -9.50
C MET A 1 33.45 -5.86 -8.80
N ALA A 2 32.69 -5.67 -7.72
CA ALA A 2 31.99 -6.78 -7.09
C ALA A 2 30.72 -7.06 -7.91
N SER A 3 30.67 -8.25 -8.49
CA SER A 3 29.56 -8.75 -9.28
C SER A 3 28.27 -8.73 -8.45
N VAL A 4 27.25 -8.02 -8.92
CA VAL A 4 25.88 -8.12 -8.39
C VAL A 4 25.37 -9.50 -8.78
N ASN A 5 25.44 -10.45 -7.85
CA ASN A 5 24.84 -11.75 -8.03
C ASN A 5 23.31 -11.57 -7.96
N CYS A 6 22.62 -11.73 -9.09
CA CYS A 6 21.16 -11.67 -9.22
C CYS A 6 20.52 -12.91 -8.57
N GLY A 7 20.66 -13.08 -7.25
CA GLY A 7 19.88 -14.04 -6.48
C GLY A 7 18.45 -13.55 -6.33
N ASN A 8 17.48 -14.33 -6.81
CA ASN A 8 16.02 -14.15 -6.73
C ASN A 8 15.52 -12.83 -6.08
N ARG A 9 15.22 -11.85 -6.93
CA ARG A 9 14.63 -10.54 -6.56
C ARG A 9 13.21 -10.63 -5.99
N PHE A 10 12.59 -11.81 -6.06
CA PHE A 10 11.21 -12.05 -5.67
C PHE A 10 11.15 -13.04 -4.52
N GLN A 11 10.28 -12.76 -3.57
CA GLN A 11 9.92 -13.66 -2.48
C GLN A 11 8.41 -13.61 -2.28
N VAL A 12 7.83 -14.76 -1.95
CA VAL A 12 6.40 -14.88 -1.63
C VAL A 12 6.21 -14.54 -0.16
N LEU A 13 5.23 -13.69 0.13
CA LEU A 13 4.89 -13.33 1.52
C LEU A 13 4.23 -14.55 2.21
N CYS A 14 4.64 -14.83 3.45
CA CYS A 14 3.94 -15.81 4.28
C CYS A 14 2.57 -15.29 4.74
N TYR A 15 1.73 -16.17 5.28
CA TYR A 15 0.37 -15.79 5.70
C TYR A 15 0.34 -14.61 6.67
N GLU A 16 1.21 -14.58 7.68
CA GLU A 16 1.27 -13.47 8.65
C GLU A 16 1.63 -12.14 7.97
N GLN A 17 2.53 -12.18 6.98
CA GLN A 17 2.90 -11.00 6.22
C GLN A 17 1.77 -10.53 5.30
N VAL A 18 1.03 -11.46 4.68
CA VAL A 18 -0.16 -11.16 3.88
C VAL A 18 -1.28 -10.59 4.76
N ALA A 19 -1.49 -11.13 5.97
CA ALA A 19 -2.47 -10.63 6.92
C ALA A 19 -2.16 -9.18 7.33
N ARG A 20 -0.90 -8.90 7.68
CA ARG A 20 -0.46 -7.52 7.99
C ARG A 20 -0.62 -6.57 6.79
N LEU A 21 -0.29 -7.04 5.58
CA LEU A 21 -0.51 -6.23 4.37
C LEU A 21 -2.01 -5.94 4.16
N HIS A 22 -2.87 -6.94 4.37
CA HIS A 22 -4.31 -6.80 4.27
C HIS A 22 -4.85 -5.77 5.27
N GLU A 23 -4.41 -5.81 6.52
CA GLU A 23 -4.74 -4.79 7.53
C GLU A 23 -4.39 -3.38 7.04
N VAL A 24 -3.15 -3.16 6.60
CA VAL A 24 -2.73 -1.85 6.05
C VAL A 24 -3.56 -1.41 4.85
N MET A 25 -3.94 -2.34 3.97
CA MET A 25 -4.72 -2.03 2.77
C MET A 25 -6.19 -1.70 3.07
N GLU A 26 -6.75 -2.29 4.12
CA GLU A 26 -8.14 -2.09 4.57
C GLU A 26 -8.30 -0.96 5.60
N ASP A 27 -7.20 -0.52 6.22
CA ASP A 27 -7.20 0.62 7.15
C ASP A 27 -7.71 1.89 6.48
N VAL A 28 -8.57 2.60 7.21
CA VAL A 28 -9.13 3.90 6.79
C VAL A 28 -8.16 4.99 7.23
N ILE A 29 -7.60 5.72 6.26
CA ILE A 29 -6.66 6.81 6.49
C ILE A 29 -7.31 8.18 6.15
N PRO A 30 -7.12 9.21 7.01
CA PRO A 30 -7.64 10.54 6.73
C PRO A 30 -6.69 11.33 5.82
N ILE A 31 -7.23 11.88 4.73
CA ILE A 31 -6.55 12.82 3.84
C ILE A 31 -7.14 14.21 4.10
N HIS A 32 -6.34 15.07 4.72
CA HIS A 32 -6.78 16.41 5.10
C HIS A 32 -6.84 17.34 3.90
N GLY A 33 -8.03 17.89 3.63
CA GLY A 33 -8.21 18.94 2.65
C GLY A 33 -7.54 20.24 3.10
N ARG A 34 -6.88 20.95 2.18
CA ARG A 34 -6.30 22.27 2.46
C ARG A 34 -7.38 23.35 2.34
N GLY A 35 -7.54 24.22 3.33
CA GLY A 35 -8.53 25.31 3.28
C GLY A 35 -9.93 24.83 3.67
N ASN A 36 -10.94 25.12 2.85
CA ASN A 36 -12.33 24.72 3.10
C ASN A 36 -12.70 23.35 2.50
N PHE A 37 -11.70 22.58 2.08
CA PHE A 37 -11.93 21.23 1.56
C PHE A 37 -12.08 20.25 2.73
N PRO A 38 -13.06 19.32 2.66
CA PRO A 38 -13.28 18.35 3.72
C PRO A 38 -12.10 17.38 3.86
N THR A 39 -11.98 16.75 5.02
CA THR A 39 -11.11 15.58 5.20
C THR A 39 -11.79 14.38 4.56
N LEU A 40 -11.04 13.61 3.77
CA LEU A 40 -11.51 12.39 3.14
C LEU A 40 -11.02 11.19 3.94
N ASP A 41 -11.93 10.27 4.28
CA ASP A 41 -11.58 8.99 4.86
C ASP A 41 -11.49 7.95 3.75
N VAL A 42 -10.29 7.42 3.52
CA VAL A 42 -9.99 6.60 2.34
C VAL A 42 -9.27 5.32 2.75
N LYS A 43 -9.62 4.19 2.15
CA LYS A 43 -8.81 2.96 2.25
C LYS A 43 -7.75 2.94 1.16
N LEU A 44 -6.54 2.49 1.48
CA LEU A 44 -5.45 2.38 0.49
C LEU A 44 -5.83 1.47 -0.69
N LYS A 45 -6.55 0.38 -0.41
CA LYS A 45 -7.09 -0.52 -1.44
C LYS A 45 -7.98 0.20 -2.46
N ASP A 46 -8.95 0.98 -1.97
CA ASP A 46 -9.92 1.67 -2.83
C ASP A 46 -9.22 2.76 -3.65
N LEU A 47 -8.29 3.50 -3.03
CA LEU A 47 -7.49 4.52 -3.72
C LEU A 47 -6.70 3.93 -4.89
N VAL A 48 -5.96 2.84 -4.66
CA VAL A 48 -5.17 2.18 -5.71
C VAL A 48 -6.06 1.65 -6.82
N GLN A 49 -7.24 1.10 -6.48
CA GLN A 49 -8.18 0.60 -7.47
C GLN A 49 -8.72 1.74 -8.36
N VAL A 50 -9.16 2.85 -7.77
CA VAL A 50 -9.72 3.99 -8.53
C VAL A 50 -8.67 4.69 -9.40
N VAL A 51 -7.41 4.77 -8.96
CA VAL A 51 -6.35 5.48 -9.72
C VAL A 51 -5.74 4.62 -10.82
N LYS A 52 -5.77 3.29 -10.66
CA LYS A 52 -5.24 2.36 -11.67
C LYS A 52 -6.13 2.31 -12.92
N ASP A 53 -7.44 2.43 -12.72
CA ASP A 53 -8.47 2.42 -13.78
C ASP A 53 -8.48 3.74 -14.56
#